data_AF-A0A7R9M2Q1-F1
#
_entry.id   AF-A0A7R9M2Q1-F1
#
_cell.length_a   1.000
_cell.length_b   1.000
_cell.length_c   1.000
_cell.angle_alpha   90.00
_cell.angle_beta   90.00
_cell.angle_gamma   90.00
#
_symmetry.space_group_name_H-M   'P 1'
#
loop_
_entity.id
_entity.type
_entity.pdbx_description
1 polymer ?
#
loop_
_entity_poly.entity_id
_entity_poly.type
_entity_poly.pdbx_seq_one_letter_code
_entity_poly.pdbx_strand_id
1 'polypeptide(L)'
;MSTECLTDAECEKLLETMTKSGGQDLAANHMKQLKTYCRQSDGNIDRVFRQLFNALVANHSQIRVSAMMIVSELFQRSHRFRLQVIENMNQLFELCLELNPNRNRNYC
;
A
#
# COMPACT_ATOMS: atom_id res chain seq x y z
N MET A 1 28.33 10.82 2.14
CA MET A 1 27.24 10.81 1.13
C MET A 1 25.94 11.00 1.88
N SER A 2 25.40 12.22 1.86
CA SER A 2 24.15 12.55 2.54
C SER A 2 23.03 11.70 1.97
N THR A 3 22.38 10.89 2.80
CA THR A 3 21.14 10.20 2.39
C THR A 3 20.07 11.28 2.32
N GLU A 4 19.76 11.76 1.12
CA GLU A 4 18.66 12.69 0.90
C GLU A 4 17.37 11.96 1.32
N CYS A 5 16.73 12.46 2.38
CA CYS A 5 15.48 11.91 2.87
C CYS A 5 14.37 12.26 1.90
N LEU A 6 13.69 11.24 1.37
CA LEU A 6 12.51 11.41 0.52
C LEU A 6 11.47 12.28 1.26
N THR A 7 10.94 13.29 0.59
CA THR A 7 9.85 14.13 1.11
C THR A 7 8.51 13.41 0.99
N ASP A 8 7.49 13.88 1.72
CA ASP A 8 6.13 13.35 1.63
C ASP A 8 5.62 13.34 0.18
N ALA A 9 5.78 14.46 -0.54
CA ALA A 9 5.33 14.61 -1.93
C ALA A 9 6.02 13.63 -2.89
N GLU A 10 7.30 13.37 -2.69
CA GLU A 10 8.06 12.39 -3.47
C GLU A 10 7.63 10.96 -3.13
N CYS A 11 7.31 10.68 -1.86
CA CYS A 11 6.74 9.41 -1.46
C CYS A 11 5.37 9.15 -2.11
N GLU A 12 4.49 10.17 -2.22
CA GLU A 12 3.19 10.00 -2.87
C GLU A 12 3.37 9.64 -4.36
N LYS A 13 4.24 10.38 -5.07
CA LYS A 13 4.56 10.09 -6.47
C LYS A 13 5.18 8.72 -6.66
N LEU A 14 6.05 8.31 -5.73
CA LEU A 14 6.65 6.98 -5.72
C LEU A 14 5.57 5.90 -5.62
N LEU A 15 4.65 6.02 -4.66
CA LEU A 15 3.56 5.07 -4.46
C LEU A 15 2.56 5.06 -5.62
N GLU A 16 2.24 6.20 -6.19
CA GLU A 16 1.42 6.31 -7.39
C GLU A 16 2.06 5.57 -8.56
N THR A 17 3.36 5.77 -8.77
CA THR A 17 4.14 5.08 -9.81
C THR A 17 4.16 3.57 -9.59
N MET A 18 4.42 3.13 -8.36
CA MET A 18 4.46 1.71 -8.01
C MET A 18 3.10 1.03 -8.16
N THR A 19 2.01 1.74 -7.86
CA THR A 19 0.65 1.17 -7.93
C THR A 19 0.07 1.18 -9.35
N LYS A 20 0.43 2.15 -10.20
CA LYS A 20 -0.05 2.26 -11.59
C LYS A 20 0.77 1.50 -12.63
N SER A 21 2.07 1.27 -12.40
CA SER A 21 2.97 0.71 -13.42
C SER A 21 2.77 -0.78 -13.70
N GLY A 22 2.17 -1.54 -12.78
CA GLY A 22 1.74 -2.92 -13.01
C GLY A 22 2.84 -3.94 -13.38
N GLY A 23 4.12 -3.54 -13.38
CA GLY A 23 5.27 -4.35 -13.80
C GLY A 23 6.18 -4.74 -12.64
N GLN A 24 6.71 -5.97 -12.69
CA GLN A 24 7.50 -6.59 -11.61
C GLN A 24 8.95 -6.05 -11.50
N ASP A 25 9.55 -5.56 -12.59
CA ASP A 25 11.00 -5.25 -12.62
C ASP A 25 11.40 -3.87 -12.07
N LEU A 26 10.46 -2.91 -12.03
CA LEU A 26 10.68 -1.59 -11.41
C LEU A 26 10.53 -1.63 -9.88
N ALA A 27 10.18 -2.77 -9.29
CA ALA A 27 9.76 -2.86 -7.89
C ALA A 27 10.92 -2.77 -6.88
N ALA A 28 12.11 -3.31 -7.18
CA ALA A 28 13.16 -3.47 -6.17
C ALA A 28 13.77 -2.13 -5.70
N ASN A 29 14.10 -1.22 -6.62
CA ASN A 29 14.66 0.09 -6.29
C ASN A 29 13.63 0.99 -5.60
N HIS A 30 12.40 1.05 -6.14
CA HIS A 30 11.31 1.81 -5.54
C HIS A 30 10.96 1.28 -4.14
N MET A 31 10.94 -0.04 -3.95
CA MET A 31 10.70 -0.65 -2.64
C MET A 31 11.82 -0.32 -1.65
N LYS A 32 13.08 -0.23 -2.08
CA LYS A 32 14.19 0.21 -1.22
C LYS A 32 14.02 1.67 -0.79
N GLN A 33 13.63 2.55 -1.70
CA GLN A 33 13.36 3.96 -1.40
C GLN A 33 12.18 4.09 -0.42
N LEU A 34 11.07 3.41 -0.69
CA LEU A 34 9.89 3.40 0.18
C LEU A 34 10.23 2.89 1.59
N LYS A 35 10.97 1.79 1.70
CA LYS A 35 11.42 1.27 3.00
C LYS A 35 12.33 2.24 3.75
N THR A 36 13.17 2.99 3.03
CA THR A 36 14.03 4.01 3.63
C THR A 36 13.20 5.15 4.21
N TYR A 37 12.20 5.62 3.47
CA TYR A 37 11.25 6.63 3.93
C TYR A 37 10.44 6.16 5.16
N CYS A 38 9.87 4.95 5.12
CA CYS A 38 9.11 4.38 6.23
C CYS A 38 9.91 4.24 7.53
N ARG A 39 11.22 4.00 7.45
CA ARG A 39 12.08 3.82 8.63
C ARG A 39 12.35 5.11 9.40
N GLN A 40 12.06 6.27 8.82
CA GLN A 40 12.37 7.55 9.46
C GLN A 40 11.41 7.89 10.61
N SER A 41 10.14 7.45 10.54
CA SER A 41 9.18 7.64 11.63
C SER A 41 7.95 6.75 11.47
N ASP A 42 7.26 6.46 12.58
CA ASP A 42 5.93 5.81 12.54
C ASP A 42 4.90 6.68 11.79
N GLY A 43 5.04 8.01 11.82
CA GLY A 43 4.18 8.91 11.05
C GLY A 43 4.32 8.71 9.54
N ASN A 44 5.51 8.36 9.05
CA ASN A 44 5.73 8.02 7.64
C ASN A 44 5.05 6.69 7.28
N ILE A 45 5.09 5.72 8.19
CA ILE A 45 4.40 4.42 8.04
C ILE A 45 2.89 4.64 7.94
N ASP A 46 2.32 5.48 8.82
CA ASP A 46 0.89 5.79 8.82
C ASP A 46 0.45 6.53 7.55
N ARG A 47 1.29 7.41 7.00
CA ARG A 47 1.06 8.08 5.70
C ARG A 47 1.04 7.08 4.55
N VAL A 48 2.06 6.23 4.46
CA VAL A 48 2.17 5.19 3.43
C VAL A 48 1.01 4.22 3.50
N PHE A 49 0.63 3.81 4.71
CA PHE A 49 -0.53 2.94 4.92
C PHE A 49 -1.81 3.59 4.35
N ARG A 50 -2.12 4.84 4.73
CA ARG A 50 -3.33 5.53 4.23
C ARG A 50 -3.36 5.63 2.71
N GLN A 51 -2.24 5.91 2.06
CA GLN A 51 -2.18 5.99 0.60
C GLN A 51 -2.38 4.63 -0.08
N LEU A 52 -1.71 3.58 0.40
CA LEU A 52 -1.91 2.23 -0.10
C LEU A 52 -3.36 1.76 0.09
N PHE A 53 -3.94 2.09 1.24
CA PHE A 53 -5.30 1.71 1.57
C PHE A 53 -6.32 2.42 0.66
N ASN A 54 -6.12 3.71 0.38
CA ASN A 54 -6.91 4.43 -0.62
C ASN A 54 -6.76 3.85 -2.04
N ALA A 55 -5.56 3.39 -2.40
CA ALA A 55 -5.33 2.73 -3.69
C ALA A 55 -6.07 1.38 -3.79
N LEU A 56 -6.21 0.64 -2.68
CA LEU A 56 -6.99 -0.60 -2.63
C LEU A 56 -8.50 -0.36 -2.83
N VAL A 57 -9.01 0.79 -2.36
CA VAL A 57 -10.41 1.20 -2.56
C VAL A 57 -10.71 1.53 -4.04
N ALA A 58 -9.71 1.92 -4.84
CA ALA A 58 -9.91 2.30 -6.23
C ALA A 58 -10.31 1.10 -7.13
N ASN A 59 -11.26 1.33 -8.05
CA ASN A 59 -11.92 0.28 -8.85
C ASN A 59 -11.07 -0.33 -10.01
N HIS A 60 -9.74 -0.25 -9.98
CA HIS A 60 -8.88 -0.82 -11.03
C HIS A 60 -8.14 -2.08 -10.53
N SER A 61 -8.39 -3.23 -11.16
CA SER A 61 -7.83 -4.53 -10.76
C SER A 61 -6.31 -4.56 -10.70
N GLN A 62 -5.62 -3.92 -11.66
CA GLN A 62 -4.15 -3.87 -11.69
C GLN A 62 -3.55 -3.04 -10.55
N ILE A 63 -4.20 -1.93 -10.19
CA ILE A 63 -3.78 -1.08 -9.06
C ILE A 63 -3.90 -1.85 -7.74
N ARG A 64 -4.99 -2.62 -7.57
CA ARG A 64 -5.21 -3.44 -6.37
C ARG A 64 -4.14 -4.51 -6.19
N VAL A 65 -3.76 -5.21 -7.26
CA VAL A 65 -2.70 -6.24 -7.19
C VAL A 65 -1.37 -5.60 -6.78
N SER A 66 -0.96 -4.51 -7.43
CA SER A 66 0.28 -3.80 -7.09
C SER A 66 0.29 -3.28 -5.66
N ALA A 67 -0.80 -2.66 -5.20
CA ALA A 67 -0.94 -2.20 -3.82
C ALA A 67 -0.83 -3.37 -2.82
N MET A 68 -1.46 -4.51 -3.11
CA MET A 68 -1.42 -5.68 -2.22
C MET A 68 -0.02 -6.30 -2.12
N MET A 69 0.76 -6.29 -3.21
CA MET A 69 2.16 -6.71 -3.17
C MET A 69 3.00 -5.83 -2.22
N ILE A 70 2.78 -4.51 -2.25
CA ILE A 70 3.47 -3.56 -1.35
C ILE A 70 3.03 -3.77 0.10
N VAL A 71 1.72 -3.93 0.33
CA VAL A 71 1.15 -4.24 1.66
C VAL A 71 1.79 -5.50 2.24
N SER A 72 1.91 -6.57 1.45
CA SER A 72 2.53 -7.83 1.88
C SER A 72 3.99 -7.65 2.33
N GLU A 73 4.80 -6.95 1.54
CA GLU A 73 6.21 -6.68 1.86
C GLU A 73 6.37 -5.83 3.14
N LEU A 74 5.56 -4.78 3.30
CA LEU A 74 5.63 -3.91 4.49
C LEU A 74 5.09 -4.61 5.74
N PHE A 75 4.02 -5.39 5.62
CA PHE A 75 3.44 -6.16 6.71
C PHE A 75 4.44 -7.15 7.31
N GLN A 76 5.24 -7.82 6.49
CA GLN A 76 6.25 -8.78 6.95
C GLN A 76 7.39 -8.13 7.74
N ARG A 77 7.63 -6.82 7.56
CA ARG A 77 8.87 -6.14 8.01
C ARG A 77 8.64 -5.03 9.03
N SER A 78 7.41 -4.53 9.21
CA SER A 78 7.12 -3.40 10.09
C SER A 78 6.03 -3.74 11.12
N HIS A 79 6.35 -3.57 12.42
CA HIS A 79 5.35 -3.75 13.49
C HIS A 79 4.24 -2.70 13.43
N ARG A 80 4.60 -1.42 13.29
CA ARG A 80 3.62 -0.32 13.16
C ARG A 80 2.67 -0.55 11.99
N PHE A 81 3.20 -0.98 10.85
CA PHE A 81 2.38 -1.28 9.68
C PHE A 81 1.42 -2.46 9.93
N ARG A 82 1.87 -3.50 10.64
CA ARG A 82 0.99 -4.62 11.05
C ARG A 82 -0.16 -4.14 11.93
N LEU A 83 0.10 -3.24 12.88
CA LEU A 83 -0.96 -2.66 13.72
C LEU A 83 -1.99 -1.90 12.87
N GLN A 84 -1.53 -1.08 11.92
CA GLN A 84 -2.43 -0.37 11.00
C GLN A 84 -3.28 -1.33 10.15
N VAL A 85 -2.70 -2.41 9.64
CA VAL A 85 -3.46 -3.44 8.90
C VAL A 85 -4.50 -4.11 9.80
N ILE A 86 -4.12 -4.52 11.01
CA ILE A 86 -5.03 -5.17 11.98
C ILE A 86 -6.21 -4.26 12.33
N GLU A 87 -5.95 -2.97 12.60
CA GLU A 87 -6.97 -1.97 12.88
C GLU A 87 -7.98 -1.79 11.73
N ASN A 88 -7.57 -2.06 10.49
CA ASN A 88 -8.38 -1.88 9.29
C ASN A 88 -8.70 -3.20 8.56
N MET A 89 -8.54 -4.36 9.23
CA MET A 89 -8.68 -5.68 8.60
C MET A 89 -10.07 -5.92 8.01
N ASN A 90 -11.13 -5.47 8.69
CA ASN A 90 -12.50 -5.63 8.21
C ASN A 90 -12.70 -4.96 6.83
N GLN A 91 -12.23 -3.73 6.69
CA GLN A 91 -12.35 -3.00 5.43
C GLN A 91 -11.44 -3.59 4.34
N LEU A 92 -10.24 -4.07 4.70
CA LEU A 92 -9.38 -4.78 3.76
C LEU A 92 -10.04 -6.06 3.22
N PHE A 93 -10.71 -6.81 4.09
CA PHE A 93 -11.45 -8.00 3.72
C PHE A 93 -12.66 -7.71 2.83
N GLU A 94 -13.41 -6.66 3.09
CA GLU A 94 -14.49 -6.22 2.19
C GLU A 94 -13.98 -5.89 0.79
N LEU A 95 -12.81 -5.25 0.69
CA LEU A 95 -12.21 -4.81 -0.58
C LEU A 95 -11.55 -5.94 -1.36
N CYS A 96 -10.92 -6.90 -0.68
CA CYS A 96 -10.14 -7.97 -1.32
C CYS A 96 -10.91 -9.29 -1.48
N LEU A 97 -11.86 -9.58 -0.60
CA LEU A 97 -12.59 -10.86 -0.55
C LEU A 97 -14.07 -10.71 -0.90
N GLU A 98 -14.50 -9.51 -1.32
CA GLU A 98 -15.88 -9.18 -1.68
C GLU A 98 -16.90 -9.51 -0.57
N LEU A 99 -16.46 -9.50 0.70
CA LEU A 99 -17.28 -9.88 1.86
C LEU A 99 -18.34 -8.84 2.24
N ASN A 100 -18.67 -7.90 1.35
CA ASN A 100 -19.62 -6.84 1.63
C ASN A 100 -21.05 -7.43 1.62
N PRO A 101 -21.72 -7.56 2.79
CA PRO A 101 -23.00 -8.26 2.91
C PRO A 101 -24.13 -7.56 2.17
N ASN A 102 -23.95 -6.28 1.81
CA ASN A 102 -24.91 -5.45 1.08
C ASN A 102 -24.61 -5.34 -0.43
N ARG A 103 -23.54 -5.97 -0.93
CA ARG A 103 -23.29 -6.07 -2.37
C ARG A 103 -24.20 -7.16 -2.91
N ASN A 104 -25.28 -6.71 -3.54
CA ASN A 104 -26.31 -7.49 -4.21
C ASN A 104 -25.73 -8.76 -4.88
N ARG A 105 -26.19 -9.94 -4.46
CA ARG A 105 -25.90 -11.23 -5.11
C ARG A 105 -26.59 -11.25 -6.48
N ASN A 106 -26.04 -10.55 -7.46
CA ASN A 106 -26.42 -10.65 -8.85
C ASN A 106 -25.20 -11.05 -9.66
N TYR A 107 -24.78 -12.30 -9.48
CA TYR A 107 -24.02 -13.04 -10.47
C TYR A 107 -24.88 -14.25 -10.83
N CYS A 108 -25.54 -14.16 -12.00
CA CYS A 108 -25.98 -15.33 -12.77
C CYS A 108 -24.79 -15.87 -13.56
#